data_AF-A0A9P6M7H5-F1
#
_entry.id   AF-A0A9P6M7H5-F1
#
_cell.length_a   1.000
_cell.length_b   1.000
_cell.length_c   1.000
_cell.angle_alpha   90.00
_cell.angle_beta   90.00
_cell.angle_gamma   90.00
#
_symmetry.space_group_name_H-M   'P 1'
#
loop_
_entity.id
_entity.type
_entity.pdbx_description
1 polymer ?
#
loop_
_entity_poly.entity_id
_entity_poly.type
_entity_poly.pdbx_seq_one_letter_code
_entity_poly.pdbx_strand_id
1 'polypeptide(L)'
;MAGRKSAVDSITPRHIAYLGLMHMLGAMVLDGIINFALATAMYRNTKEPIMIWPLPNTLAGEAAVTIILQTTLTWILDRLAVAGDLKKGLVAPLRMPRNPHPWIEWFVGLDDVPMYSSGRKERIRHAVRFHGKRIGVMILFIFVVFWPVTIALLTWMKANGIGKDFSPLGGDFNVWPFPEIFKGVYGFATGITTPFVSYIALIYQGETLIRVSSLDSEDEEDDGNEEADEDEDYMMMENLQRAV
;
A
#
# COMPACT_ATOMS: atom_id res chain seq x y z
N MET A 1 -15.25 22.33 -6.12
CA MET A 1 -14.02 21.60 -5.75
C MET A 1 -13.40 22.14 -4.45
N ALA A 2 -14.18 22.34 -3.38
CA ALA A 2 -13.65 22.87 -2.12
C ALA A 2 -13.15 21.71 -1.24
N GLY A 3 -11.83 21.57 -1.08
CA GLY A 3 -11.25 20.67 -0.07
C GLY A 3 -9.97 19.91 -0.46
N ARG A 4 -9.63 19.81 -1.75
CA ARG A 4 -8.40 19.09 -2.17
C ARG A 4 -7.20 20.03 -2.06
N LYS A 5 -6.16 19.60 -1.32
CA LYS A 5 -4.92 20.37 -1.13
C LYS A 5 -3.97 20.17 -2.32
N SER A 6 -3.18 21.18 -2.63
CA SER A 6 -2.09 21.07 -3.61
C SER A 6 -0.97 20.16 -3.10
N ALA A 7 -0.24 19.54 -4.03
CA ALA A 7 0.89 18.68 -3.70
C ALA A 7 2.04 19.51 -3.09
N VAL A 8 2.68 18.99 -2.04
CA VAL A 8 3.76 19.69 -1.32
C VAL A 8 5.11 19.01 -1.53
N ASP A 9 6.18 19.82 -1.55
CA ASP A 9 7.55 19.35 -1.79
C ASP A 9 8.21 18.71 -0.56
N SER A 10 7.61 18.82 0.62
CA SER A 10 8.23 18.36 1.87
C SER A 10 7.23 17.73 2.84
N ILE A 11 7.75 16.80 3.64
CA ILE A 11 7.01 16.15 4.71
C ILE A 11 6.70 17.18 5.79
N THR A 12 5.41 17.46 5.99
CA THR A 12 4.95 18.34 7.07
C THR A 12 4.66 17.56 8.36
N PRO A 13 4.57 18.22 9.53
CA PRO A 13 4.20 17.53 10.77
C PRO A 13 2.86 16.78 10.70
N ARG A 14 1.92 17.25 9.86
CA ARG A 14 0.67 16.53 9.60
C ARG A 14 0.90 15.21 8.88
N HIS A 15 1.86 15.13 7.96
CA HIS A 15 2.23 13.88 7.31
C HIS A 15 2.88 12.92 8.31
N ILE A 16 3.75 13.42 9.19
CA ILE A 16 4.38 12.60 10.23
C ILE A 16 3.32 12.03 11.17
N ALA A 17 2.40 12.87 11.65
CA ALA A 17 1.29 12.41 12.49
C ALA A 17 0.38 11.43 11.76
N TYR A 18 0.05 11.69 10.49
CA TYR A 18 -0.77 10.81 9.66
C TYR A 18 -0.11 9.44 9.44
N LEU A 19 1.16 9.42 9.03
CA LEU A 19 1.90 8.19 8.77
C LEU A 19 2.21 7.43 10.06
N GLY A 20 2.66 8.13 11.11
CA GLY A 20 3.06 7.51 12.38
C GLY A 20 1.88 7.09 13.25
N LEU A 21 0.83 7.89 13.37
CA LEU A 21 -0.30 7.57 14.25
C LEU A 21 -1.32 6.68 13.55
N MET A 22 -1.81 7.10 12.37
CA MET A 22 -2.88 6.36 11.69
C MET A 22 -2.33 5.12 10.97
N HIS A 23 -1.31 5.31 10.14
CA HIS A 23 -0.81 4.25 9.27
C HIS A 23 0.25 3.35 9.89
N MET A 24 0.93 3.75 10.97
CA MET A 24 1.85 2.87 11.67
C MET A 24 1.17 2.32 12.93
N LEU A 25 0.95 3.15 13.96
CA LEU A 25 0.40 2.64 15.22
C LEU A 25 -1.01 2.06 15.07
N GLY A 26 -1.91 2.77 14.37
CA GLY A 26 -3.27 2.31 14.12
C GLY A 26 -3.31 0.99 13.36
N ALA A 27 -2.48 0.86 12.31
CA ALA A 27 -2.38 -0.36 11.53
C ALA A 27 -1.77 -1.53 12.33
N MET A 28 -0.68 -1.29 13.08
CA MET A 28 -0.07 -2.31 13.93
C MET A 28 -1.08 -2.87 14.95
N VAL A 29 -1.84 -1.99 15.62
CA VAL A 29 -2.88 -2.43 16.57
C VAL A 29 -3.98 -3.22 15.87
N LEU A 30 -4.48 -2.71 14.73
CA LEU A 30 -5.53 -3.37 13.97
C LEU A 30 -5.10 -4.76 13.48
N ASP A 31 -3.91 -4.86 12.89
CA ASP A 31 -3.34 -6.09 12.36
C ASP A 31 -3.08 -7.11 13.47
N GLY A 32 -2.62 -6.66 14.64
CA GLY A 32 -2.44 -7.51 15.80
C GLY A 32 -3.77 -8.07 16.32
N ILE A 33 -4.80 -7.23 16.41
CA ILE A 33 -6.15 -7.66 16.84
C ILE A 33 -6.73 -8.67 15.86
N ILE A 34 -6.65 -8.40 14.55
CA ILE A 34 -7.18 -9.30 13.51
C ILE A 34 -6.47 -10.66 13.54
N ASN A 35 -5.14 -10.67 13.59
CA ASN A 35 -4.39 -11.93 13.64
C ASN A 35 -4.63 -12.71 14.93
N PHE A 36 -4.75 -12.04 16.08
CA PHE A 36 -5.12 -12.67 17.34
C PHE A 36 -6.52 -13.30 17.28
N ALA A 37 -7.50 -12.59 16.71
CA ALA A 37 -8.87 -13.08 16.57
C ALA A 37 -8.94 -14.28 15.62
N LEU A 38 -8.23 -14.25 14.49
CA LEU A 38 -8.13 -15.38 13.57
C LEU A 38 -7.48 -16.60 14.23
N ALA A 39 -6.37 -16.40 14.95
CA ALA A 39 -5.71 -17.46 15.69
C ALA A 39 -6.62 -18.05 16.78
N THR A 40 -7.37 -17.21 17.49
CA THR A 40 -8.36 -17.66 18.47
C THR A 40 -9.43 -18.53 17.82
N ALA A 41 -9.94 -18.13 16.65
CA ALA A 41 -10.93 -18.90 15.91
C ALA A 41 -10.38 -20.25 15.42
N MET A 42 -9.09 -20.31 15.08
CA MET A 42 -8.43 -21.53 14.59
C MET A 42 -8.05 -22.50 15.73
N TYR A 43 -7.50 -21.98 16.82
CA TYR A 43 -6.81 -22.81 17.82
C TYR A 43 -7.63 -23.11 19.06
N ARG A 44 -8.57 -22.24 19.44
CA ARG A 44 -9.24 -22.36 20.75
C ARG A 44 -9.92 -23.71 20.99
N ASN A 45 -10.44 -24.33 19.94
CA ASN A 45 -11.14 -25.62 20.01
C ASN A 45 -10.53 -26.68 19.08
N THR A 46 -9.28 -26.50 18.66
CA THR A 46 -8.63 -27.44 17.76
C THR A 46 -8.36 -28.78 18.45
N LYS A 47 -8.46 -29.87 17.69
CA LYS A 47 -8.10 -31.23 18.14
C LYS A 47 -6.76 -31.70 17.60
N GLU A 48 -6.14 -30.88 16.75
CA GLU A 48 -4.89 -31.20 16.06
C GLU A 48 -3.75 -30.42 16.72
N PRO A 49 -2.59 -31.04 16.96
CA PRO A 49 -1.47 -30.37 17.61
C PRO A 49 -0.92 -29.23 16.76
N ILE A 50 -0.64 -28.11 17.42
CA ILE A 50 0.01 -26.92 16.88
C ILE A 50 1.51 -27.14 16.95
N MET A 51 2.15 -27.10 15.78
CA MET A 51 3.54 -27.47 15.59
C MET A 51 4.28 -26.33 14.88
N ILE A 52 5.60 -26.24 15.07
CA ILE A 52 6.38 -25.23 14.33
C ILE A 52 6.34 -25.55 12.83
N TRP A 53 6.59 -26.80 12.46
CA TRP A 53 6.85 -27.20 11.08
C TRP A 53 5.77 -28.09 10.46
N PRO A 54 5.43 -29.27 11.01
CA PRO A 54 4.52 -30.18 10.34
C PRO A 54 3.09 -29.63 10.27
N LEU A 55 2.43 -29.96 9.16
CA LEU A 55 0.98 -29.81 8.98
C LEU A 55 0.22 -30.74 9.95
N PRO A 56 -1.07 -30.48 10.25
CA PRO A 56 -1.94 -29.46 9.65
C PRO A 56 -1.82 -28.05 10.26
N ASN A 57 -1.51 -27.91 11.56
CA ASN A 57 -1.44 -26.62 12.24
C ASN A 57 0.02 -26.13 12.39
N THR A 58 0.61 -25.71 11.27
CA THR A 58 2.00 -25.26 11.20
C THR A 58 2.12 -23.75 11.46
N LEU A 59 2.79 -23.35 12.55
CA LEU A 59 3.05 -21.93 12.82
C LEU A 59 3.95 -21.28 11.75
N ALA A 60 4.95 -22.03 11.24
CA ALA A 60 5.87 -21.53 10.21
C ALA A 60 5.16 -21.26 8.89
N GLY A 61 4.34 -22.22 8.42
CA GLY A 61 3.60 -22.09 7.18
C GLY A 61 2.54 -20.99 7.27
N GLU A 62 1.84 -20.90 8.40
CA GLU A 62 0.87 -19.84 8.58
C GLU A 62 1.50 -18.44 8.68
N ALA A 63 2.66 -18.28 9.33
CA ALA A 63 3.38 -17.01 9.38
C ALA A 63 3.80 -16.55 7.97
N ALA A 64 4.18 -17.48 7.09
CA ALA A 64 4.47 -17.21 5.68
C ALA A 64 3.23 -16.74 4.92
N VAL A 65 2.10 -17.44 5.08
CA VAL A 65 0.83 -17.07 4.44
C VAL A 65 0.33 -15.71 4.94
N THR A 66 0.46 -15.43 6.24
CA THR A 66 0.12 -14.12 6.82
C THR A 66 0.89 -13.00 6.12
N ILE A 67 2.20 -13.13 5.88
CA ILE A 67 2.97 -12.10 5.16
C ILE A 67 2.38 -11.86 3.77
N ILE A 68 2.10 -12.91 3.01
CA ILE A 68 1.59 -12.81 1.64
C ILE A 68 0.24 -12.07 1.62
N LEU A 69 -0.70 -12.53 2.45
CA LEU A 69 -2.05 -11.99 2.50
C LEU A 69 -2.07 -10.57 3.06
N GLN A 70 -1.39 -10.33 4.19
CA GLN A 70 -1.38 -9.03 4.86
C GLN A 70 -0.70 -7.99 3.97
N THR A 71 0.49 -8.27 3.41
CA THR A 71 1.18 -7.32 2.52
C THR A 71 0.33 -6.97 1.29
N THR A 72 -0.38 -7.94 0.71
CA THR A 72 -1.27 -7.70 -0.43
C THR A 72 -2.46 -6.82 -0.03
N LEU A 73 -3.10 -7.12 1.10
CA LEU A 73 -4.23 -6.34 1.59
C LEU A 73 -3.82 -4.92 1.99
N THR A 74 -2.73 -4.77 2.76
CA THR A 74 -2.14 -3.48 3.14
C THR A 74 -1.88 -2.63 1.90
N TRP A 75 -1.23 -3.18 0.87
CA TRP A 75 -0.97 -2.45 -0.37
C TRP A 75 -2.23 -1.88 -1.03
N ILE A 76 -3.32 -2.65 -1.04
CA ILE A 76 -4.59 -2.25 -1.65
C ILE A 76 -5.33 -1.25 -0.75
N LEU A 77 -5.53 -1.61 0.52
CA LEU A 77 -6.35 -0.86 1.46
C LEU A 77 -5.74 0.50 1.78
N ASP A 78 -4.42 0.60 1.97
CA ASP A 78 -3.76 1.88 2.25
C ASP A 78 -3.84 2.83 1.08
N ARG A 79 -3.66 2.33 -0.15
CA ARG A 79 -3.82 3.16 -1.35
C ARG A 79 -5.25 3.71 -1.45
N LEU A 80 -6.26 2.91 -1.12
CA LEU A 80 -7.65 3.36 -1.10
C LEU A 80 -7.90 4.36 0.04
N ALA A 81 -7.36 4.10 1.23
CA ALA A 81 -7.47 4.98 2.39
C ALA A 81 -6.82 6.35 2.11
N VAL A 82 -5.57 6.36 1.63
CA VAL A 82 -4.86 7.58 1.24
C VAL A 82 -5.61 8.35 0.15
N ALA A 83 -6.10 7.67 -0.89
CA ALA A 83 -6.91 8.33 -1.92
C ALA A 83 -8.19 8.95 -1.36
N GLY A 84 -8.85 8.28 -0.41
CA GLY A 84 -10.02 8.81 0.30
C GLY A 84 -9.69 10.01 1.18
N ASP A 85 -8.59 9.94 1.92
CA ASP A 85 -8.15 10.99 2.85
C ASP A 85 -7.69 12.25 2.12
N LEU A 86 -7.04 12.09 0.96
CA LEU A 86 -6.69 13.18 0.05
C LEU A 86 -7.93 13.85 -0.54
N LYS A 87 -8.96 13.09 -0.93
CA LYS A 87 -10.24 13.65 -1.40
C LYS A 87 -10.93 14.48 -0.33
N LYS A 88 -10.80 14.09 0.93
CA LYS A 88 -11.34 14.82 2.10
C LYS A 88 -10.44 15.96 2.57
N GLY A 89 -9.25 16.13 1.99
CA GLY A 89 -8.28 17.15 2.39
C GLY A 89 -7.66 16.91 3.77
N LEU A 90 -7.71 15.69 4.33
CA LEU A 90 -7.14 15.39 5.64
C LEU A 90 -5.62 15.57 5.63
N VAL A 91 -4.99 15.10 4.56
CA VAL A 91 -3.55 15.22 4.29
C VAL A 91 -3.34 15.83 2.90
N ALA A 92 -2.17 16.41 2.64
CA ALA A 92 -1.81 16.90 1.31
C ALA A 92 -1.14 15.78 0.52
N PRO A 93 -1.24 15.77 -0.82
CA PRO A 93 -0.40 14.89 -1.64
C PRO A 93 1.07 15.28 -1.47
N LEU A 94 1.97 14.32 -1.64
CA LEU A 94 3.42 14.58 -1.63
C LEU A 94 3.96 14.57 -3.05
N ARG A 95 4.97 15.39 -3.31
CA ARG A 95 5.75 15.34 -4.54
C ARG A 95 6.93 14.39 -4.38
N MET A 96 7.35 13.82 -5.49
CA MET A 96 8.55 13.01 -5.54
C MET A 96 9.77 13.91 -5.22
N PRO A 97 10.77 13.43 -4.45
CA PRO A 97 12.00 14.17 -4.23
C PRO A 97 12.68 14.54 -5.55
N ARG A 98 13.40 15.68 -5.58
CA ARG A 98 14.17 16.09 -6.77
C ARG A 98 15.24 15.04 -7.10
N ASN A 99 15.28 14.60 -8.36
CA ASN A 99 16.19 13.57 -8.88
C ASN A 99 16.09 12.22 -8.14
N PRO A 100 14.90 11.58 -8.13
CA PRO A 100 14.75 10.26 -7.54
C PRO A 100 15.57 9.25 -8.35
N HIS A 101 16.08 8.21 -7.69
CA HIS A 101 16.74 7.14 -8.42
C HIS A 101 15.69 6.34 -9.20
N PRO A 102 15.98 5.89 -10.45
CA PRO A 102 15.06 5.08 -11.27
C PRO A 102 14.31 3.94 -10.57
N TRP A 103 14.93 3.24 -9.60
CA TRP A 103 14.24 2.18 -8.87
C TRP A 103 13.12 2.70 -7.97
N ILE A 104 13.25 3.92 -7.44
CA ILE A 104 12.23 4.59 -6.62
C ILE A 104 11.07 5.05 -7.50
N GLU A 105 11.35 5.64 -8.66
CA GLU A 105 10.33 6.03 -9.65
C GLU A 105 9.50 4.82 -10.09
N TRP A 106 10.21 3.75 -10.45
CA TRP A 106 9.60 2.48 -10.79
C TRP A 106 8.76 1.94 -9.63
N PHE A 107 9.27 1.95 -8.40
CA PHE A 107 8.57 1.37 -7.25
C PHE A 107 7.32 2.16 -6.86
N VAL A 108 7.35 3.50 -6.93
CA VAL A 108 6.17 4.35 -6.74
C VAL A 108 5.14 4.09 -7.84
N GLY A 109 5.63 3.83 -9.05
CA GLY A 109 4.86 3.47 -10.22
C GLY A 109 4.42 4.66 -11.05
N LEU A 110 5.34 5.61 -11.23
CA LEU A 110 5.12 6.77 -12.09
C LEU A 110 5.22 6.44 -13.58
N ASP A 111 5.88 5.34 -13.96
CA ASP A 111 6.08 4.96 -15.36
C ASP A 111 4.80 4.45 -16.04
N ASP A 112 3.82 3.99 -15.25
CA ASP A 112 2.65 3.29 -15.76
C ASP A 112 1.34 4.07 -15.54
N VAL A 113 1.39 5.42 -15.44
CA VAL A 113 0.16 6.23 -15.33
C VAL A 113 -0.62 6.04 -16.63
N PRO A 114 -1.79 5.38 -16.61
CA PRO A 114 -2.46 5.02 -17.86
C PRO A 114 -3.06 6.27 -18.50
N MET A 115 -2.48 6.69 -19.63
CA MET A 115 -3.13 7.60 -20.56
C MET A 115 -4.31 6.86 -21.24
N TYR A 116 -5.52 7.29 -20.90
CA TYR A 116 -6.78 7.02 -21.62
C TYR A 116 -7.33 5.58 -21.73
N SER A 117 -8.60 5.54 -22.12
CA SER A 117 -9.64 4.54 -21.86
C SER A 117 -9.34 3.09 -22.26
N SER A 118 -9.28 2.19 -21.27
CA SER A 118 -9.29 0.74 -21.49
C SER A 118 -10.46 0.07 -20.77
N GLY A 119 -11.06 -0.95 -21.40
CA GLY A 119 -12.22 -1.67 -20.87
C GLY A 119 -11.92 -2.37 -19.52
N ARG A 120 -12.97 -2.75 -18.77
CA ARG A 120 -12.85 -3.30 -17.38
C ARG A 120 -11.80 -4.41 -17.24
N LYS A 121 -11.74 -5.35 -18.20
CA LYS A 121 -10.77 -6.46 -18.20
C LYS A 121 -9.32 -5.97 -18.32
N GLU A 122 -9.08 -4.99 -19.18
CA GLU A 122 -7.74 -4.45 -19.42
C GLU A 122 -7.28 -3.58 -18.25
N ARG A 123 -8.20 -2.83 -17.61
CA ARG A 123 -7.95 -2.15 -16.34
C ARG A 123 -7.51 -3.10 -15.23
N ILE A 124 -8.19 -4.24 -15.08
CA ILE A 124 -7.82 -5.23 -14.05
C ILE A 124 -6.47 -5.86 -14.39
N ARG A 125 -6.24 -6.24 -15.65
CA ARG A 125 -4.96 -6.81 -16.08
C ARG A 125 -3.81 -5.82 -15.85
N HIS A 126 -4.02 -4.55 -16.20
CA HIS A 126 -3.07 -3.48 -15.97
C HIS A 126 -2.83 -3.29 -14.48
N ALA A 127 -3.87 -3.19 -13.66
CA ALA A 127 -3.76 -3.06 -12.20
C ALA A 127 -3.01 -4.24 -11.57
N VAL A 128 -3.26 -5.48 -12.02
CA VAL A 128 -2.54 -6.66 -11.52
C VAL A 128 -1.08 -6.65 -11.95
N ARG A 129 -0.76 -6.31 -13.20
CA ARG A 129 0.63 -6.22 -13.66
C ARG A 129 1.39 -5.08 -12.98
N PHE A 130 0.72 -3.96 -12.79
CA PHE A 130 1.23 -2.77 -12.13
C PHE A 130 1.50 -3.05 -10.65
N HIS A 131 0.48 -3.44 -9.89
CA HIS A 131 0.64 -3.64 -8.46
C HIS A 131 1.36 -4.94 -8.11
N GLY A 132 1.16 -6.01 -8.88
CA GLY A 132 1.67 -7.35 -8.56
C GLY A 132 3.18 -7.42 -8.42
N LYS A 133 3.95 -6.76 -9.29
CA LYS A 133 5.42 -6.73 -9.20
C LYS A 133 5.90 -6.06 -7.91
N ARG A 134 5.28 -4.92 -7.55
CA ARG A 134 5.65 -4.11 -6.39
C ARG A 134 5.25 -4.81 -5.08
N ILE A 135 4.05 -5.38 -5.05
CA ILE A 135 3.58 -6.25 -3.95
C ILE A 135 4.54 -7.44 -3.79
N GLY A 136 4.94 -8.09 -4.89
CA GLY A 136 5.87 -9.22 -4.84
C GLY A 136 7.23 -8.86 -4.25
N VAL A 137 7.79 -7.69 -4.60
CA VAL A 137 9.04 -7.19 -3.99
C VAL A 137 8.85 -6.91 -2.50
N MET A 138 7.72 -6.31 -2.09
CA MET A 138 7.43 -6.09 -0.66
C MET A 138 7.29 -7.40 0.11
N ILE A 139 6.53 -8.36 -0.44
CA ILE A 139 6.36 -9.69 0.16
C ILE A 139 7.73 -10.32 0.35
N LEU A 140 8.59 -10.31 -0.67
CA LEU A 140 9.93 -10.89 -0.58
C LEU A 140 10.77 -10.21 0.52
N PHE A 141 10.76 -8.88 0.55
CA PHE A 141 11.50 -8.12 1.56
C PHE A 141 11.01 -8.43 2.99
N ILE A 142 9.70 -8.36 3.22
CA ILE A 142 9.09 -8.64 4.52
C ILE A 142 9.31 -10.11 4.90
N PHE A 143 9.20 -11.04 3.95
CA PHE A 143 9.45 -12.46 4.16
C PHE A 143 10.88 -12.71 4.63
N VAL A 144 11.88 -12.18 3.92
CA VAL A 144 13.29 -12.36 4.28
C VAL A 144 13.63 -11.78 5.66
N VAL A 145 12.96 -10.70 6.07
CA VAL A 145 13.19 -10.06 7.37
C VAL A 145 12.43 -10.76 8.50
N PHE A 146 11.11 -10.87 8.38
CA PHE A 146 10.25 -11.29 9.49
C PHE A 146 10.21 -12.81 9.65
N TRP A 147 10.19 -13.57 8.54
CA TRP A 147 9.98 -15.01 8.62
C TRP A 147 11.15 -15.74 9.31
N PRO A 148 12.44 -15.53 8.93
CA PRO A 148 13.57 -16.17 9.62
C PRO A 148 13.66 -15.78 11.10
N VAL A 149 13.42 -14.51 11.44
CA VAL A 149 13.41 -14.03 12.83
C VAL A 149 12.33 -14.75 13.64
N THR A 150 11.16 -14.95 13.04
CA THR A 150 10.03 -15.66 13.65
C THR A 150 10.37 -17.13 13.91
N ILE A 151 10.93 -17.82 12.92
CA ILE A 151 11.35 -19.22 13.07
C ILE A 151 12.47 -19.36 14.10
N ALA A 152 13.45 -18.47 14.09
CA ALA A 152 14.53 -18.46 15.07
C ALA A 152 13.99 -18.27 16.49
N LEU A 153 13.06 -17.32 16.67
CA LEU A 153 12.40 -17.07 17.96
C LEU A 153 11.61 -18.30 18.43
N LEU A 154 10.75 -18.87 17.59
CA LEU A 154 9.97 -20.07 17.93
C LEU A 154 10.85 -21.26 18.28
N THR A 155 11.93 -21.48 17.51
CA THR A 155 12.88 -22.56 17.76
C THR A 155 13.60 -22.35 19.09
N TRP A 156 14.03 -21.13 19.38
CA TRP A 156 14.65 -20.76 20.65
C TRP A 156 13.69 -20.94 21.84
N MET A 157 12.43 -20.51 21.71
CA MET A 157 11.41 -20.67 22.75
C MET A 157 11.16 -22.14 23.06
N LYS A 158 11.02 -22.98 22.01
CA LYS A 158 10.88 -24.43 22.15
C LYS A 158 12.08 -25.06 22.86
N ALA A 159 13.30 -24.68 22.48
CA ALA A 159 14.53 -25.20 23.10
C ALA A 159 14.63 -24.86 24.60
N ASN A 160 14.07 -23.73 25.03
CA ASN A 160 14.04 -23.30 26.43
C ASN A 160 12.78 -23.78 27.18
N GLY A 161 11.94 -24.61 26.56
CA GLY A 161 10.71 -25.13 27.16
C GLY A 161 9.60 -24.09 27.36
N ILE A 162 9.71 -22.91 26.72
CA ILE A 162 8.66 -21.88 26.76
C ILE A 162 7.50 -22.36 25.89
N GLY A 163 6.27 -22.29 26.41
CA GLY A 163 5.08 -22.73 25.67
C GLY A 163 4.95 -24.25 25.54
N LYS A 164 5.79 -25.01 26.25
CA LYS A 164 5.77 -26.48 26.24
C LYS A 164 4.39 -27.00 26.61
N ASP A 165 3.82 -27.77 25.68
CA ASP A 165 2.57 -28.45 25.90
C ASP A 165 2.76 -29.69 26.78
N PHE A 166 1.97 -29.79 27.85
CA PHE A 166 1.85 -30.99 28.68
C PHE A 166 0.54 -31.72 28.44
N SER A 167 -0.26 -31.26 27.47
CA SER A 167 -1.50 -31.92 27.08
C SER A 167 -1.19 -33.25 26.38
N PRO A 168 -2.15 -34.19 26.37
CA PRO A 168 -2.02 -35.46 25.67
C PRO A 168 -1.83 -35.33 24.14
N LEU A 169 -2.04 -34.14 23.57
CA LEU A 169 -1.94 -33.87 22.13
C LEU A 169 -0.48 -33.80 21.64
N GLY A 170 0.47 -33.52 22.53
CA GLY A 170 1.91 -33.57 22.23
C GLY A 170 2.42 -32.50 21.24
N GLY A 171 1.78 -31.32 21.19
CA GLY A 171 2.18 -30.24 20.29
C GLY A 171 3.37 -29.41 20.80
N ASP A 172 3.93 -28.56 19.94
CA ASP A 172 5.01 -27.66 20.34
C ASP A 172 4.48 -26.50 21.20
N PHE A 173 3.25 -26.02 20.92
CA PHE A 173 2.70 -24.78 21.47
C PHE A 173 1.17 -24.79 21.70
N ASN A 174 0.54 -25.91 22.07
CA ASN A 174 -0.93 -25.98 22.27
C ASN A 174 -1.43 -25.27 23.54
N VAL A 175 -0.56 -24.63 24.31
CA VAL A 175 -0.95 -23.99 25.56
C VAL A 175 -1.64 -22.67 25.25
N TRP A 176 -2.95 -22.59 25.46
CA TRP A 176 -3.66 -21.31 25.38
C TRP A 176 -3.10 -20.33 26.45
N PRO A 177 -2.88 -19.04 26.12
CA PRO A 177 -3.13 -18.34 24.86
C PRO A 177 -1.87 -18.15 23.99
N PHE A 178 -0.89 -19.06 24.06
CA PHE A 178 0.40 -18.89 23.39
C PHE A 178 0.29 -18.66 21.87
N PRO A 179 -0.35 -19.54 21.09
CA PRO A 179 -0.36 -19.39 19.63
C PRO A 179 -1.19 -18.16 19.19
N GLU A 180 -2.19 -17.76 19.97
CA GLU A 180 -2.97 -16.54 19.74
C GLU A 180 -2.14 -15.28 20.00
N ILE A 181 -1.42 -15.22 21.14
CA ILE A 181 -0.52 -14.10 21.45
C ILE A 181 0.57 -14.01 20.40
N PHE A 182 1.18 -15.15 20.02
CA PHE A 182 2.20 -15.20 18.98
C PHE A 182 1.68 -14.56 17.69
N LYS A 183 0.50 -14.97 17.22
CA LYS A 183 -0.13 -14.42 16.01
C LYS A 183 -0.47 -12.94 16.15
N GLY A 184 -0.98 -12.51 17.29
CA GLY A 184 -1.27 -11.11 17.55
C GLY A 184 -0.02 -10.23 17.52
N VAL A 185 1.05 -10.66 18.19
CA VAL A 185 2.35 -9.96 18.17
C VAL A 185 2.96 -9.95 16.78
N TYR A 186 2.86 -11.07 16.06
CA TYR A 186 3.37 -11.18 14.70
C TYR A 186 2.64 -10.21 13.74
N GLY A 187 1.31 -10.20 13.76
CA GLY A 187 0.50 -9.26 12.98
C GLY A 187 0.78 -7.81 13.33
N PHE A 188 0.95 -7.51 14.62
CA PHE A 188 1.34 -6.18 15.10
C PHE A 188 2.71 -5.77 14.56
N ALA A 189 3.68 -6.67 14.59
CA ALA A 189 5.03 -6.40 14.13
C ALA A 189 5.08 -6.18 12.61
N THR A 190 4.35 -6.97 11.81
CA THR A 190 4.30 -6.78 10.35
C THR A 190 3.57 -5.50 9.94
N GLY A 191 2.62 -5.01 10.74
CA GLY A 191 1.93 -3.74 10.51
C GLY A 191 2.82 -2.50 10.54
N ILE A 192 4.08 -2.60 10.99
CA ILE A 192 5.06 -1.49 10.92
C ILE A 192 5.40 -1.07 9.48
N THR A 193 5.04 -1.91 8.50
CA THR A 193 5.33 -1.71 7.07
C THR A 193 4.29 -0.84 6.34
N THR A 194 3.09 -0.74 6.89
CA THR A 194 1.98 0.09 6.40
C THR A 194 2.34 1.57 6.13
N PRO A 195 3.05 2.32 7.02
CA PRO A 195 3.39 3.72 6.73
C PRO A 195 4.23 3.89 5.46
N PHE A 196 5.03 2.89 5.08
CA PHE A 196 5.81 2.92 3.85
C PHE A 196 4.92 2.83 2.61
N VAL A 197 3.90 1.96 2.63
CA VAL A 197 2.89 1.86 1.55
C VAL A 197 2.12 3.18 1.43
N SER A 198 1.65 3.73 2.55
CA SER A 198 0.91 4.99 2.58
C SER A 198 1.75 6.17 2.11
N TYR A 199 3.04 6.20 2.44
CA TYR A 199 3.98 7.21 1.93
C TYR A 199 4.10 7.14 0.40
N ILE A 200 4.26 5.94 -0.16
CA ILE A 200 4.30 5.74 -1.62
C ILE A 200 2.99 6.16 -2.27
N ALA A 201 1.86 5.85 -1.64
CA ALA A 201 0.55 6.23 -2.14
C ALA A 201 0.40 7.76 -2.17
N LEU A 202 0.92 8.49 -1.17
CA LEU A 202 0.91 9.95 -1.16
C LEU A 202 1.71 10.55 -2.31
N ILE A 203 2.90 10.01 -2.59
CA ILE A 203 3.73 10.46 -3.73
C ILE A 203 3.04 10.15 -5.05
N TYR A 204 2.58 8.91 -5.22
CA TYR A 204 1.89 8.47 -6.44
C TYR A 204 0.70 9.38 -6.77
N GLN A 205 -0.12 9.71 -5.77
CA GLN A 205 -1.28 10.59 -5.95
C GLN A 205 -0.86 12.04 -6.24
N GLY A 206 0.19 12.55 -5.59
CA GLY A 206 0.68 13.91 -5.85
C GLY A 206 1.23 14.09 -7.26
N GLU A 207 2.05 13.16 -7.72
CA GLU A 207 2.59 13.19 -9.08
C GLU A 207 1.50 12.98 -10.14
N THR A 208 0.53 12.10 -9.88
CA THR A 208 -0.61 11.91 -10.79
C THR A 208 -1.42 13.20 -10.92
N LEU A 209 -1.65 13.93 -9.81
CA LEU A 209 -2.38 15.21 -9.83
C LEU A 209 -1.65 16.28 -10.63
N ILE A 210 -0.32 16.38 -10.49
CA ILE A 210 0.48 17.36 -11.24
C ILE A 210 0.44 17.07 -12.74
N ARG A 211 0.61 15.81 -13.13
CA ARG A 211 0.59 15.42 -14.55
C ARG A 211 -0.77 15.64 -15.21
N VAL A 212 -1.86 15.39 -14.49
CA VAL A 212 -3.20 15.69 -15.03
C VAL A 212 -3.37 17.20 -15.19
N SER A 213 -2.96 17.98 -14.19
CA SER A 213 -3.06 19.44 -14.26
C SER A 213 -2.21 20.08 -15.35
N SER A 214 -1.07 19.48 -15.72
CA SER A 214 -0.24 19.99 -16.82
C SER A 214 -0.82 19.67 -18.19
N LEU A 215 -1.51 18.53 -18.32
CA LEU A 215 -2.21 18.17 -19.56
C LEU A 215 -3.41 19.10 -19.79
N ASP A 216 -4.21 19.34 -18.73
CA ASP A 216 -5.35 20.26 -18.82
C ASP A 216 -4.91 21.68 -19.24
N SER A 217 -3.73 22.15 -18.81
CA SER A 217 -3.20 23.46 -19.22
C SER A 217 -2.62 23.50 -20.63
N GLU A 218 -2.07 22.40 -21.13
CA GLU A 218 -1.58 22.31 -22.51
C GLU A 218 -2.75 22.32 -23.50
N ASP A 219 -3.84 21.61 -23.17
CA ASP A 219 -5.07 21.59 -23.98
C ASP A 219 -5.73 22.98 -24.05
N GLU A 220 -5.77 23.73 -22.92
CA GLU A 220 -6.31 25.11 -22.89
C GLU A 220 -5.46 26.12 -23.69
N GLU A 221 -4.13 25.94 -23.74
CA GLU A 221 -3.23 26.78 -24.56
C GLU A 221 -3.36 26.49 -26.06
N ASP A 222 -3.61 25.24 -26.45
CA ASP A 222 -3.80 24.85 -27.85
C ASP A 222 -5.13 25.38 -28.41
N ASP A 223 -6.23 25.17 -27.67
CA ASP A 223 -7.57 25.70 -28.02
C ASP A 223 -7.56 27.24 -28.13
N GLY A 224 -6.82 27.93 -27.25
CA GLY A 224 -6.72 29.39 -27.26
C GLY A 224 -5.90 29.95 -28.43
N ASN A 225 -4.93 29.19 -28.95
CA ASN A 225 -4.17 29.59 -30.15
C ASN A 225 -4.97 29.33 -31.43
N GLU A 226 -5.74 28.23 -31.51
CA GLU A 226 -6.63 27.97 -32.65
C GLU A 226 -7.71 29.06 -32.80
N GLU A 227 -8.36 29.49 -31.71
CA GLU A 227 -9.34 30.59 -31.76
C GLU A 227 -8.71 31.92 -32.18
N ALA A 228 -7.47 32.21 -31.75
CA ALA A 228 -6.78 33.45 -32.12
C ALA A 228 -6.39 33.49 -33.61
N ASP A 229 -5.96 32.36 -34.16
CA ASP A 229 -5.61 32.23 -35.58
C ASP A 229 -6.87 32.34 -36.47
N GLU A 230 -8.02 31.79 -36.05
CA GLU A 230 -9.30 31.95 -36.76
C GLU A 230 -9.78 33.42 -36.77
N ASP A 231 -9.63 34.14 -35.66
CA ASP A 231 -10.00 35.55 -35.56
C ASP A 231 -9.11 36.46 -36.44
N GLU A 232 -7.80 36.17 -36.54
CA GLU A 232 -6.90 36.90 -37.46
C GLU A 232 -7.26 36.67 -38.93
N ASP A 233 -7.58 35.44 -39.33
CA ASP A 233 -7.99 35.11 -40.69
C ASP A 233 -9.33 35.78 -41.06
N TYR A 234 -10.29 35.81 -40.13
CA TYR A 234 -11.57 36.53 -40.31
C TYR A 234 -11.35 38.04 -40.49
N MET A 235 -10.49 38.65 -39.68
CA MET A 235 -10.13 40.07 -39.78
C MET A 235 -9.40 40.38 -41.09
N MET A 236 -8.55 39.47 -41.57
CA MET A 236 -7.86 39.62 -42.85
C MET A 236 -8.85 39.57 -44.03
N MET A 237 -9.81 38.64 -43.99
CA MET A 237 -10.87 38.48 -44.99
C MET A 237 -11.82 39.69 -45.02
N GLU A 238 -12.20 40.24 -43.87
CA GLU A 238 -13.05 41.44 -43.80
C GLU A 238 -12.33 42.67 -44.38
N ASN A 239 -11.05 42.85 -44.09
CA ASN A 239 -10.25 43.95 -44.63
C ASN A 239 -10.07 43.85 -46.15
N LEU A 240 -9.89 42.64 -46.68
CA LEU A 240 -9.85 42.39 -48.13
C LEU A 240 -11.18 42.71 -48.80
N GLN A 241 -12.31 42.38 -48.18
CA GLN A 241 -13.64 42.71 -48.70
C GLN A 241 -13.93 44.22 -48.71
N ARG A 242 -13.40 44.97 -47.74
CA ARG A 242 -13.54 46.43 -47.69
C ARG A 242 -12.64 47.17 -48.68
N ALA A 243 -11.62 46.51 -49.24
CA ALA A 243 -10.65 47.11 -50.16
C ALA A 243 -11.04 47.02 -51.65
N VAL A 244 -12.13 46.31 -51.98
CA VAL A 244 -12.70 46.14 -53.34
C VAL A 244 -13.94 47.01 -53.49
#